data_AF-A0A658NMP7-F1
#
_entry.id   AF-A0A658NMP7-F1
#
_cell.length_a   1.000
_cell.length_b   1.000
_cell.length_c   1.000
_cell.angle_alpha   90.00
_cell.angle_beta   90.00
_cell.angle_gamma   90.00
#
_symmetry.space_group_name_H-M   'P 1'
#
loop_
_entity.id
_entity.type
_entity.pdbx_description
1 polymer ?
#
loop_
_entity_poly.entity_id
_entity_poly.type
_entity_poly.pdbx_seq_one_letter_code
_entity_poly.pdbx_strand_id
1 'polypeptide(L)' 'GVVDFIDVGIGASRWPTFNIADMAVSTGAFMLAWVLWNEEVDEPAPAEAQSAAGSSADRSA' A
#
# COMPACT_ATOMS: atom_id res chain seq x y z
N GLY A 1 4.95 -27.05 17.89
CA GLY A 1 3.99 -26.72 16.81
C GLY A 1 3.19 -25.53 17.24
N VAL A 2 2.73 -24.71 16.29
CA VAL A 2 1.73 -23.67 16.55
C VAL A 2 0.38 -24.38 16.71
N VAL A 3 -0.45 -23.89 17.63
CA VAL A 3 -1.77 -24.48 17.90
C VAL A 3 -2.83 -23.64 17.22
N ASP A 4 -3.56 -24.27 16.31
CA ASP A 4 -4.74 -23.67 15.67
C ASP A 4 -5.98 -24.16 16.40
N PHE A 5 -6.86 -23.22 16.76
CA PHE A 5 -8.03 -23.50 17.60
C PHE A 5 -9.30 -22.81 17.09
N ILE A 6 -9.20 -21.98 16.06
CA ILE A 6 -10.33 -21.29 15.45
C ILE A 6 -10.69 -22.03 14.16
N ASP A 7 -11.90 -22.60 14.12
CA ASP A 7 -12.51 -23.23 12.95
C ASP A 7 -13.78 -22.46 12.59
N VAL A 8 -13.88 -22.03 11.33
CA VAL A 8 -15.04 -21.31 10.80
C VAL A 8 -15.50 -21.91 9.50
N GLY A 9 -16.81 -21.96 9.27
CA GLY A 9 -17.37 -22.52 8.05
C GLY A 9 -18.87 -22.25 7.95
N ILE A 10 -19.39 -22.34 6.73
CA ILE A 10 -20.82 -22.18 6.44
C ILE A 10 -21.31 -23.42 5.69
N GLY A 11 -22.32 -24.10 6.26
CA GLY A 11 -22.83 -25.35 5.72
C GLY A 11 -21.76 -26.43 5.68
N ALA A 12 -21.53 -27.02 4.50
CA ALA A 12 -20.49 -28.03 4.28
C ALA A 12 -19.10 -27.43 3.97
N SER A 13 -19.01 -26.12 3.72
CA SER A 13 -17.75 -25.48 3.39
C SER A 13 -17.03 -25.05 4.67
N ARG A 14 -15.79 -25.52 4.84
CA ARG A 14 -14.93 -25.22 5.99
C ARG A 14 -13.75 -24.38 5.53
N TRP A 15 -13.51 -23.30 6.27
CA TRP A 15 -12.29 -22.51 6.14
C TRP A 15 -11.15 -23.24 6.87
N PRO A 16 -9.88 -23.09 6.44
CA PRO A 16 -8.74 -23.62 7.18
C PRO A 16 -8.73 -23.13 8.63
N THR A 17 -8.36 -24.01 9.57
CA THR A 17 -8.22 -23.61 10.98
C THR A 17 -7.07 -22.65 11.15
N PHE A 18 -7.23 -21.64 12.02
CA PHE A 18 -6.20 -20.64 12.27
C PHE A 18 -6.14 -20.26 13.76
N ASN A 19 -5.18 -19.42 14.11
CA ASN A 19 -4.98 -18.92 15.46
C ASN A 19 -5.04 -17.38 15.52
N ILE A 20 -4.93 -16.82 16.73
CA ILE A 20 -4.97 -15.37 16.94
C ILE A 20 -3.75 -14.66 16.32
N ALA A 21 -2.60 -15.31 16.25
CA ALA A 21 -1.42 -14.72 15.62
C ALA A 21 -1.65 -14.47 14.12
N ASP A 22 -2.30 -15.41 13.43
CA ASP A 22 -2.66 -15.25 12.01
C ASP A 22 -3.62 -14.07 11.79
N MET A 23 -4.56 -13.87 12.72
CA MET A 23 -5.46 -12.69 12.69
C MET A 23 -4.68 -11.39 12.87
N ALA A 24 -3.76 -11.33 13.85
CA ALA A 24 -2.95 -10.13 14.09
C ALA A 24 -2.07 -9.80 12.88
N VAL A 25 -1.44 -10.80 12.26
CA VAL A 25 -0.64 -10.64 11.04
C VAL A 25 -1.51 -10.17 9.88
N SER A 26 -2.68 -10.79 9.68
CA SER A 26 -3.60 -10.42 8.61
C SER A 26 -4.16 -9.00 8.76
N THR A 27 -4.55 -8.61 9.98
CA THR A 27 -4.99 -7.24 10.29
C THR A 27 -3.86 -6.23 10.08
N GLY A 28 -2.65 -6.52 10.56
CA GLY A 28 -1.49 -5.64 10.37
C GLY A 28 -1.13 -5.47 8.89
N ALA A 29 -1.10 -6.56 8.12
CA ALA A 29 -0.86 -6.53 6.69
C ALA A 29 -1.93 -5.73 5.94
N PHE A 30 -3.21 -5.92 6.30
CA PHE A 30 -4.32 -5.16 5.73
C PHE A 30 -4.21 -3.65 6.03
N MET A 31 -3.91 -3.28 7.28
CA MET A 31 -3.72 -1.87 7.67
C MET A 31 -2.52 -1.24 6.95
N LEU A 32 -1.41 -1.97 6.82
CA LEU A 32 -0.23 -1.48 6.10
C LEU A 32 -0.54 -1.27 4.61
N ALA A 33 -1.19 -2.25 3.97
CA ALA A 33 -1.63 -2.13 2.59
C ALA A 33 -2.58 -0.95 2.39
N TRP A 34 -3.49 -0.71 3.35
CA TRP A 34 -4.41 0.43 3.33
C TRP A 34 -3.68 1.78 3.41
N VAL A 35 -2.67 1.89 4.27
CA VAL A 35 -1.87 3.13 4.39
C VAL A 35 -1.09 3.40 3.10
N LEU A 36 -0.35 2.39 2.60
CA LEU A 36 0.45 2.51 1.38
C LEU A 36 -0.41 2.87 0.15
N TRP A 37 -1.60 2.28 0.03
CA TRP A 37 -2.52 2.57 -1.07
C TRP A 37 -2.99 4.04 -1.09
N ASN A 38 -3.06 4.70 0.06
CA ASN A 38 -3.46 6.11 0.13
C ASN A 38 -2.29 7.07 -0.18
N GLU A 39 -1.04 6.64 -0.03
CA GLU A 39 0.14 7.48 -0.30
C GLU A 39 0.41 7.64 -1.80
N GLU A 40 0.05 6.65 -2.63
CA GLU A 40 0.25 6.71 -4.09
C GLU A 40 -0.69 7.69 -4.82
N VAL A 41 -1.73 8.19 -4.14
CA VAL A 41 -2.73 9.10 -4.75
C VAL A 41 -2.26 10.56 -4.76
N ASP A 42 -1.23 10.90 -3.98
CA ASP A 42 -0.81 12.28 -3.70
C ASP A 42 0.59 12.64 -4.23
N GLU A 43 1.09 11.98 -5.27
CA GLU A 43 2.34 12.38 -5.93
C GLU A 43 2.06 13.35 -7.11
N PRO A 44 2.04 14.68 -6.93
CA PRO A 44 2.08 15.60 -8.05
C PRO A 44 3.43 15.43 -8.75
N ALA A 45 3.38 15.06 -10.03
CA ALA A 45 4.53 14.94 -10.91
C ALA A 45 5.51 16.13 -10.71
N PRO A 46 6.83 15.88 -10.59
CA PRO A 46 7.79 16.93 -10.33
C PRO A 46 7.75 17.97 -11.46
N ALA A 47 7.27 19.16 -11.13
CA ALA A 47 7.22 20.35 -11.98
C ALA A 47 8.63 20.94 -12.19
N GLU A 48 9.62 20.11 -12.45
CA GLU A 48 11.02 20.51 -12.67
C GLU A 48 11.43 20.26 -14.13
N ALA A 49 10.72 20.89 -15.06
CA ALA A 49 11.21 21.04 -16.44
C ALA A 49 10.87 22.41 -17.07
N GLN A 50 10.34 23.36 -16.29
CA GLN A 50 10.02 24.70 -16.78
C GLN A 50 11.15 25.74 -16.57
N SER A 51 12.21 25.39 -15.83
CA SER A 51 13.34 26.32 -15.58
C SER A 51 14.35 26.42 -16.72
N ALA A 52 14.27 25.56 -17.76
CA ALA A 52 15.23 25.58 -18.88
C ALA A 52 14.88 26.57 -20.00
N ALA A 53 13.68 27.18 -19.99
CA ALA A 53 13.23 28.10 -21.03
C ALA A 53 13.68 29.56 -20.84
N GLY A 54 14.35 29.90 -19.73
CA GLY A 54 14.82 31.26 -19.43
C GLY A 54 16.17 31.65 -20.05
N SER A 55 16.86 30.75 -20.73
CA SER A 55 18.25 30.98 -21.21
C SER A 55 18.36 31.50 -22.66
N SER A 56 17.26 31.87 -23.33
CA SER A 56 17.28 32.26 -24.75
C SER A 56 17.31 33.78 -25.05
N ALA A 57 17.31 34.67 -24.05
CA ALA A 57 17.03 36.10 -24.30
C ALA A 57 18.21 37.09 -24.17
N ASP A 58 19.44 36.70 -23.79
CA ASP A 58 20.50 37.67 -23.40
C ASP A 58 21.86 37.53 -24.14
N ARG A 59 21.89 37.19 -25.43
CA ARG A 59 23.15 37.21 -26.22
C ARG A 59 23.00 37.76 -27.64
N SER A 60 22.41 38.94 -27.77
CA SER A 60 22.43 39.71 -29.02
C SER A 60 22.37 41.21 -28.74
N ALA A 61 23.51 41.81 -28.40
CA ALA A 61 23.75 43.26 -28.45
C ALA A 61 25.26 43.51 -28.63
#